data_AF-A0A369KDR8-F1
#
_entry.id   AF-A0A369KDR8-F1
#
_cell.length_a   1.000
_cell.length_b   1.000
_cell.length_c   1.000
_cell.angle_alpha   90.00
_cell.angle_beta   90.00
_cell.angle_gamma   90.00
#
_symmetry.space_group_name_H-M   'P 1'
#
loop_
_entity.id
_entity.type
_entity.pdbx_description
1 polymer ?
#
loop_
_entity_poly.entity_id
_entity_poly.type
_entity_poly.pdbx_seq_one_letter_code
_entity_poly.pdbx_strand_id
1 'polypeptide(L)'
;MPGCIGEQHLVLWMCPPCHERARSPVPYPIPSRSLGGSRAGMDNRPLILYNIFFDGGDLFNVHESSAAFLEFLAQSRFVGAESNLLMLRLKFSDLALPQIRSKIQKNKTAMTMFAEKQRDSRLIISINVHSNPQDGELLYGGTRFASLCAILDHILGPCESRPMPFSNSLLFVVSCGGLMQYAMQDVQAASSCFTSTFAFGAASVDPLTVTSHFIQTVVDFHIFGCESLEAAVLRAFKPEVASHTPVYVFSGQFTARLVNATLRRRPNGEDIRCCDQIPKYLETQHRGHGKVVLLRCLVSAHPGPRNLRIQALPSEPGV
;
A
#
# COMPACT_ATOMS: atom_id res chain seq x y z
N MET A 1 -33.84 -30.46 9.54
CA MET A 1 -33.37 -30.60 8.15
C MET A 1 -33.95 -29.46 7.32
N PRO A 2 -33.24 -29.03 6.26
CA PRO A 2 -32.93 -27.62 5.95
C PRO A 2 -33.93 -26.97 4.99
N GLY A 3 -33.89 -25.63 4.89
CA GLY A 3 -34.63 -24.90 3.86
C GLY A 3 -34.53 -23.37 4.01
N CYS A 4 -33.34 -22.83 3.71
CA CYS A 4 -33.06 -21.48 3.21
C CYS A 4 -33.81 -20.28 3.84
N ILE A 5 -33.10 -19.53 4.68
CA ILE A 5 -33.39 -18.12 4.94
C ILE A 5 -33.10 -17.33 3.66
N GLY A 6 -34.09 -16.56 3.19
CA GLY A 6 -34.04 -15.82 1.93
C GLY A 6 -32.95 -14.75 1.88
N GLU A 7 -32.58 -14.39 0.65
CA GLU A 7 -31.56 -13.42 0.22
C GLU A 7 -31.84 -11.96 0.66
N GLN A 8 -32.04 -11.72 1.95
CA GLN A 8 -32.17 -10.37 2.52
C GLN A 8 -31.03 -10.02 3.48
N HIS A 9 -29.96 -10.83 3.49
CA HIS A 9 -28.75 -10.58 4.27
C HIS A 9 -27.67 -9.87 3.44
N LEU A 10 -27.01 -8.91 4.10
CA LEU A 10 -25.75 -8.24 3.73
C LEU A 10 -25.87 -7.04 2.79
N VAL A 11 -26.52 -5.98 3.27
CA VAL A 11 -26.22 -4.63 2.77
C VAL A 11 -24.86 -4.21 3.34
N LEU A 12 -23.82 -4.26 2.51
CA LEU A 12 -22.52 -3.63 2.72
C LEU A 12 -22.72 -2.11 2.72
N TRP A 13 -22.69 -1.48 3.90
CA TRP A 13 -22.69 -0.02 4.01
C TRP A 13 -21.26 0.50 3.87
N MET A 14 -20.87 0.77 2.62
CA MET A 14 -19.71 1.59 2.29
C MET A 14 -20.08 3.07 2.42
N CYS A 15 -19.11 3.93 2.77
CA CYS A 15 -19.25 5.39 2.83
C CYS A 15 -20.04 5.92 1.61
N PRO A 16 -21.21 6.58 1.78
CA PRO A 16 -22.10 6.93 0.68
C PRO A 16 -21.45 7.75 -0.45
N PRO A 17 -20.57 8.73 -0.18
CA PRO A 17 -19.77 9.40 -1.21
C PRO A 17 -18.84 8.48 -2.02
N CYS A 18 -18.30 7.43 -1.40
CA CYS A 18 -17.41 6.45 -2.04
C CYS A 18 -18.20 5.43 -2.87
N HIS A 19 -19.37 5.00 -2.37
CA HIS A 19 -20.26 4.08 -3.07
C HIS A 19 -20.84 4.69 -4.36
N GLU A 20 -21.29 5.96 -4.30
CA GLU A 20 -21.83 6.65 -5.48
C GLU A 20 -20.80 6.82 -6.61
N ARG A 21 -19.51 6.93 -6.25
CA ARG A 21 -18.39 7.03 -7.21
C ARG A 21 -17.91 5.68 -7.72
N ALA A 22 -18.03 4.60 -6.95
CA ALA A 22 -17.41 3.31 -7.25
C ALA A 22 -18.25 2.37 -8.15
N ARG A 23 -19.55 2.65 -8.39
CA ARG A 23 -20.55 1.87 -9.17
C ARG A 23 -20.05 0.58 -9.85
N SER A 24 -19.76 -0.46 -9.04
CA SER A 24 -20.00 -1.89 -9.29
C SER A 24 -19.40 -2.71 -8.13
N PRO A 25 -20.08 -3.75 -7.63
CA PRO A 25 -19.52 -4.67 -6.65
C PRO A 25 -18.40 -5.49 -7.30
N VAL A 26 -17.18 -5.42 -6.75
CA VAL A 26 -16.08 -6.31 -7.12
C VAL A 26 -16.27 -7.60 -6.31
N PRO A 27 -16.51 -8.75 -6.94
CA PRO A 27 -16.52 -10.03 -6.22
C PRO A 27 -15.10 -10.28 -5.69
N TYR A 28 -14.98 -10.56 -4.39
CA TYR A 28 -13.72 -10.86 -3.73
C TYR A 28 -13.28 -12.31 -4.01
N PRO A 29 -12.22 -12.57 -4.80
CA PRO A 29 -11.61 -13.89 -4.80
C PRO A 29 -10.72 -14.01 -3.55
N ILE A 30 -11.02 -14.98 -2.70
CA ILE A 30 -10.09 -15.46 -1.67
C ILE A 30 -8.89 -16.07 -2.43
N PRO A 31 -7.65 -15.58 -2.27
CA PRO A 31 -6.52 -16.15 -3.01
C PRO A 31 -6.34 -17.63 -2.65
N SER A 32 -6.39 -18.51 -3.65
CA SER A 32 -6.12 -19.93 -3.48
C SER A 32 -4.67 -20.15 -3.05
N ARG A 33 -4.47 -20.64 -1.82
CA ARG A 33 -3.19 -21.10 -1.29
C ARG A 33 -2.80 -22.43 -1.94
N SER A 34 -2.32 -22.40 -3.18
CA SER A 34 -1.51 -23.47 -3.77
C SER A 34 -1.20 -23.10 -5.21
N LEU A 35 0.07 -22.86 -5.51
CA LEU A 35 0.78 -23.38 -6.69
C LEU A 35 2.16 -22.71 -6.79
N GLY A 36 3.19 -23.51 -6.53
CA GLY A 36 4.52 -23.46 -7.15
C GLY A 36 5.28 -22.12 -7.20
N GLY A 37 6.21 -21.93 -6.26
CA GLY A 37 7.28 -20.95 -6.43
C GLY A 37 8.09 -20.74 -5.17
N SER A 38 9.30 -21.32 -5.13
CA SER A 38 10.33 -21.19 -4.09
C SER A 38 10.06 -21.87 -2.72
N ARG A 39 10.59 -23.09 -2.59
CA ARG A 39 10.96 -23.71 -1.30
C ARG A 39 12.43 -23.41 -0.95
N ALA A 40 12.96 -22.24 -1.31
CA ALA A 40 14.12 -21.72 -0.58
C ALA A 40 13.62 -21.29 0.80
N GLY A 41 14.30 -21.72 1.87
CA GLY A 41 13.84 -21.53 3.25
C GLY A 41 13.32 -20.12 3.52
N MET A 42 12.13 -20.02 4.11
CA MET A 42 11.53 -18.73 4.47
C MET A 42 12.45 -17.99 5.43
N ASP A 43 12.74 -16.73 5.14
CA ASP A 43 13.55 -15.88 6.00
C ASP A 43 12.78 -15.46 7.25
N ASN A 44 13.07 -16.15 8.36
CA ASN A 44 12.52 -15.89 9.70
C ASN A 44 13.42 -14.98 10.55
N ARG A 45 14.27 -14.15 9.92
CA ARG A 45 14.99 -13.09 10.64
C ARG A 45 14.04 -12.22 11.45
N PRO A 46 14.49 -11.67 12.59
CA PRO A 46 13.65 -10.87 13.46
C PRO A 46 12.87 -9.78 12.72
N LEU A 47 11.56 -9.71 12.96
CA LEU A 47 10.65 -8.79 12.30
C LEU A 47 9.79 -8.06 13.33
N ILE A 48 9.73 -6.74 13.19
CA ILE A 48 8.74 -5.88 13.83
C ILE A 48 7.66 -5.57 12.78
N LEU A 49 6.41 -5.95 13.05
CA LEU A 49 5.24 -5.52 12.30
C LEU A 49 4.43 -4.54 13.14
N TYR A 50 4.36 -3.28 12.72
CA TYR A 50 3.61 -2.24 13.40
C TYR A 50 2.45 -1.72 12.55
N ASN A 51 1.24 -2.15 12.88
CA ASN A 51 0.02 -1.71 12.22
C ASN A 51 -0.60 -0.52 12.97
N ILE A 52 -0.76 0.59 12.27
CA ILE A 52 -1.36 1.82 12.77
C ILE A 52 -2.62 2.07 11.94
N PHE A 53 -3.77 2.20 12.59
CA PHE A 53 -5.03 2.35 11.86
C PHE A 53 -6.05 3.18 12.61
N PHE A 54 -6.82 3.93 11.83
CA PHE A 54 -7.89 4.78 12.34
C PHE A 54 -9.09 3.95 12.80
N ASP A 55 -9.72 4.40 13.88
CA ASP A 55 -10.94 3.87 14.43
C ASP A 55 -12.07 4.89 14.37
N GLY A 56 -12.96 4.71 13.39
CA GLY A 56 -14.15 5.53 13.20
C GLY A 56 -15.28 5.23 14.20
N GLY A 57 -15.14 4.17 15.02
CA GLY A 57 -16.19 3.73 15.94
C GLY A 57 -17.29 2.87 15.29
N ASP A 58 -17.08 2.44 14.05
CA ASP A 58 -18.01 1.58 13.31
C ASP A 58 -18.00 0.14 13.83
N LEU A 59 -19.15 -0.56 13.68
CA LEU A 59 -19.28 -1.98 14.00
C LEU A 59 -18.30 -2.86 13.22
N PHE A 60 -17.98 -2.46 11.98
CA PHE A 60 -16.97 -3.11 11.15
C PHE A 60 -15.88 -2.10 10.80
N ASN A 61 -14.66 -2.37 11.26
CA ASN A 61 -13.50 -1.55 10.94
C ASN A 61 -12.67 -2.21 9.82
N VAL A 62 -12.78 -1.64 8.62
CA VAL A 62 -12.04 -2.10 7.42
C VAL A 62 -10.52 -1.97 7.58
N HIS A 63 -10.06 -0.97 8.33
CA HIS A 63 -8.64 -0.74 8.59
C HIS A 63 -8.07 -1.78 9.57
N GLU A 64 -8.85 -2.17 10.57
CA GLU A 64 -8.52 -3.27 11.48
C GLU A 64 -8.48 -4.62 10.75
N SER A 65 -9.47 -4.87 9.90
CA SER A 65 -9.55 -6.11 9.11
C SER A 65 -8.40 -6.24 8.10
N SER A 66 -7.99 -5.13 7.46
CA SER A 66 -6.81 -5.10 6.59
C SER A 66 -5.52 -5.33 7.37
N ALA A 67 -5.34 -4.72 8.54
CA ALA A 67 -4.19 -4.99 9.41
C ALA A 67 -4.10 -6.47 9.81
N ALA A 68 -5.23 -7.12 10.11
CA ALA A 68 -5.27 -8.53 10.47
C ALA A 68 -4.72 -9.45 9.37
N PHE A 69 -4.91 -9.12 8.08
CA PHE A 69 -4.34 -9.89 6.98
C PHE A 69 -2.80 -9.95 7.05
N LEU A 70 -2.12 -8.84 7.33
CA LEU A 70 -0.66 -8.82 7.46
C LEU A 70 -0.19 -9.58 8.69
N GLU A 71 -0.94 -9.53 9.77
CA GLU A 71 -0.61 -10.23 11.00
C GLU A 71 -0.76 -11.73 10.85
N PHE A 72 -1.84 -12.20 10.22
CA PHE A 72 -2.00 -13.63 9.92
C PHE A 72 -0.90 -14.14 8.99
N LEU A 73 -0.49 -13.34 8.00
CA LEU A 73 0.65 -13.68 7.16
C LEU A 73 1.92 -13.81 8.02
N ALA A 74 2.27 -12.79 8.80
CA ALA A 74 3.46 -12.81 9.65
C ALA A 74 3.43 -13.99 10.65
N GLN A 75 2.34 -14.16 11.40
CA GLN A 75 2.17 -15.27 12.35
C GLN A 75 2.38 -16.63 11.68
N SER A 76 1.80 -16.84 10.50
CA SER A 76 1.95 -18.11 9.78
C SER A 76 3.39 -18.43 9.36
N ARG A 77 4.21 -17.39 9.14
CA ARG A 77 5.62 -17.52 8.72
C ARG A 77 6.57 -17.69 9.91
N PHE A 78 6.15 -17.31 11.11
CA PHE A 78 6.95 -17.40 12.35
C PHE A 78 6.54 -18.54 13.29
N VAL A 79 5.72 -19.50 12.82
CA VAL A 79 5.42 -20.72 13.60
C VAL A 79 6.72 -21.46 13.92
N GLY A 80 7.01 -21.67 15.20
CA GLY A 80 8.25 -22.26 15.72
C GLY A 80 9.42 -21.28 15.86
N ALA A 81 9.22 -19.99 15.55
CA ALA A 81 10.20 -18.91 15.73
C ALA A 81 9.52 -17.64 16.26
N GLU A 82 8.50 -17.80 17.11
CA GLU A 82 7.63 -16.72 17.58
C GLU A 82 8.41 -15.61 18.30
N SER A 83 9.53 -15.95 18.94
CA SER A 83 10.44 -14.98 19.58
C SER A 83 11.10 -14.00 18.61
N ASN A 84 11.06 -14.28 17.31
CA ASN A 84 11.59 -13.43 16.25
C ASN A 84 10.51 -12.52 15.64
N LEU A 85 9.28 -12.51 16.16
CA LEU A 85 8.20 -11.66 15.67
C LEU A 85 7.69 -10.75 16.79
N LEU A 86 7.81 -9.44 16.60
CA LEU A 86 7.14 -8.44 17.41
C LEU A 86 5.98 -7.83 16.60
N MET A 87 4.74 -8.11 17.02
CA MET A 87 3.55 -7.49 16.44
C MET A 87 3.04 -6.39 17.36
N LEU A 88 2.83 -5.20 16.80
CA LEU A 88 2.30 -4.04 17.50
C LEU A 88 1.07 -3.50 16.75
N ARG A 89 0.05 -3.10 17.50
CA ARG A 89 -1.17 -2.48 16.97
C ARG A 89 -1.42 -1.13 17.61
N LEU A 90 -1.59 -0.08 16.82
CA LEU A 90 -2.05 1.25 17.23
C LEU A 90 -3.37 1.57 16.54
N LYS A 91 -4.46 1.05 17.13
CA LYS A 91 -5.83 1.51 16.87
C LYS A 91 -6.04 2.87 17.53
N PHE A 92 -6.46 3.88 16.78
CA PHE A 92 -6.66 5.24 17.33
C PHE A 92 -7.85 5.95 16.68
N SER A 93 -8.60 6.72 17.48
CA SER A 93 -9.53 7.73 16.98
C SER A 93 -8.91 9.13 16.96
N ASP A 94 -7.90 9.35 17.82
CA ASP A 94 -7.13 10.59 17.90
C ASP A 94 -5.75 10.34 18.52
N LEU A 95 -4.69 10.63 17.75
CA LEU A 95 -3.29 10.42 18.16
C LEU A 95 -2.87 11.33 19.31
N ALA A 96 -3.56 12.46 19.54
CA ALA A 96 -3.27 13.36 20.67
C ALA A 96 -3.72 12.82 22.02
N LEU A 97 -4.61 11.82 22.06
CA LEU A 97 -5.20 11.37 23.32
C LEU A 97 -4.13 10.82 24.27
N PRO A 98 -4.16 11.16 25.58
CA PRO A 98 -3.15 10.72 26.54
C PRO A 98 -2.95 9.20 26.57
N GLN A 99 -4.04 8.44 26.46
CA GLN A 99 -4.01 6.98 26.39
C GLN A 99 -3.30 6.44 25.13
N ILE A 100 -3.51 7.12 23.99
CA ILE A 100 -2.86 6.76 22.72
C ILE A 100 -1.38 7.12 22.77
N ARG A 101 -1.02 8.30 23.32
CA ARG A 101 0.37 8.69 23.57
C ARG A 101 1.10 7.72 24.48
N SER A 102 0.46 7.28 25.57
CA SER A 102 1.02 6.25 26.45
C SER A 102 1.28 4.93 25.69
N LYS A 103 0.34 4.52 24.82
CA LYS A 103 0.49 3.33 23.98
C LYS A 103 1.61 3.48 22.96
N ILE A 104 1.74 4.65 22.32
CA ILE A 104 2.84 4.98 21.41
C ILE A 104 4.17 4.85 22.14
N GLN A 105 4.30 5.41 23.34
CA GLN A 105 5.54 5.31 24.11
C GLN A 105 5.88 3.86 24.49
N LYS A 106 4.89 3.08 24.91
CA LYS A 106 5.07 1.63 25.18
C LYS A 106 5.53 0.88 23.92
N ASN A 107 4.93 1.17 22.77
CA ASN A 107 5.31 0.56 21.49
C ASN A 107 6.74 0.96 21.09
N LYS A 108 7.13 2.23 21.25
CA LYS A 108 8.52 2.69 21.03
C LYS A 108 9.50 1.90 21.88
N THR A 109 9.25 1.80 23.18
CA THR A 109 10.10 1.03 24.10
C THR A 109 10.19 -0.43 23.70
N ALA A 110 9.07 -1.07 23.34
CA ALA A 110 9.05 -2.47 22.90
C ALA A 110 9.87 -2.68 21.61
N MET A 111 9.75 -1.77 20.63
CA MET A 111 10.54 -1.84 19.40
C MET A 111 12.03 -1.70 19.66
N THR A 112 12.43 -0.71 20.47
CA THR A 112 13.83 -0.50 20.86
C THR A 112 14.40 -1.73 21.56
N MET A 113 13.72 -2.25 22.59
CA MET A 113 14.16 -3.44 23.31
C MET A 113 14.27 -4.67 22.39
N PHE A 114 13.35 -4.83 21.45
CA PHE A 114 13.39 -5.94 20.49
C PHE A 114 14.57 -5.80 19.53
N ALA A 115 14.79 -4.61 18.95
CA ALA A 115 15.89 -4.34 18.04
C ALA A 115 17.27 -4.45 18.72
N GLU A 116 17.39 -4.06 19.98
CA GLU A 116 18.61 -4.23 20.78
C GLU A 116 18.91 -5.71 21.08
N LYS A 117 17.86 -6.49 21.37
CA LYS A 117 17.98 -7.92 21.66
C LYS A 117 18.28 -8.74 20.40
N GLN A 118 17.67 -8.37 19.28
CA GLN A 118 17.65 -9.13 18.04
C GLN A 118 18.46 -8.41 16.95
N ARG A 119 19.66 -8.90 16.65
CA ARG A 119 20.50 -8.35 15.57
C ARG A 119 19.81 -8.51 14.20
N ASP A 120 20.13 -7.60 13.28
CA ASP A 120 19.59 -7.57 11.91
C ASP A 120 18.05 -7.55 11.81
N SER A 121 17.39 -6.98 12.81
CA SER A 121 15.94 -6.80 12.82
C SER A 121 15.44 -6.06 11.58
N ARG A 122 14.24 -6.42 11.13
CA ARG A 122 13.50 -5.78 10.05
C ARG A 122 12.28 -5.07 10.60
N LEU A 123 11.83 -4.02 9.92
CA LEU A 123 10.66 -3.24 10.30
C LEU A 123 9.66 -3.15 9.15
N ILE A 124 8.39 -3.42 9.44
CA ILE A 124 7.27 -3.13 8.56
C ILE A 124 6.30 -2.24 9.32
N ILE A 125 5.97 -1.08 8.77
CA ILE A 125 4.92 -0.20 9.28
C ILE A 125 3.81 -0.10 8.24
N SER A 126 2.56 -0.32 8.65
CA SER A 126 1.38 -0.03 7.83
C SER A 126 0.57 1.07 8.50
N ILE A 127 0.28 2.15 7.79
CA ILE A 127 -0.58 3.24 8.24
C ILE A 127 -1.85 3.23 7.38
N ASN A 128 -2.97 2.88 8.00
CA ASN A 128 -4.28 2.79 7.34
C ASN A 128 -5.20 3.88 7.89
N VAL A 129 -5.31 5.00 7.18
CA VAL A 129 -6.01 6.21 7.66
C VAL A 129 -6.68 6.96 6.50
N HIS A 130 -7.60 7.86 6.78
CA HIS A 130 -8.11 8.79 5.77
C HIS A 130 -7.12 9.93 5.52
N SER A 131 -7.13 10.51 4.32
CA SER A 131 -6.49 11.78 4.01
C SER A 131 -7.54 12.84 3.71
N ASN A 132 -7.20 14.11 3.96
CA ASN A 132 -8.01 15.24 3.59
C ASN A 132 -7.99 15.39 2.05
N PRO A 133 -9.15 15.42 1.38
CA PRO A 133 -9.22 15.55 -0.08
C PRO A 133 -8.80 16.91 -0.62
N GLN A 134 -8.54 17.90 0.23
CA GLN A 134 -8.14 19.25 -0.20
C GLN A 134 -6.62 19.44 -0.28
N ASP A 135 -5.88 18.85 0.65
CA ASP A 135 -4.44 19.06 0.82
C ASP A 135 -3.63 17.75 0.95
N GLY A 136 -4.30 16.60 1.04
CA GLY A 136 -3.66 15.29 1.16
C GLY A 136 -3.13 14.96 2.56
N GLU A 137 -3.28 15.84 3.55
CA GLU A 137 -2.83 15.56 4.92
C GLU A 137 -3.57 14.37 5.52
N LEU A 138 -2.93 13.63 6.40
CA LEU A 138 -3.47 12.40 6.98
C LEU A 138 -4.26 12.69 8.26
N LEU A 139 -5.34 11.94 8.48
CA LEU A 139 -6.20 12.08 9.64
C LEU A 139 -5.42 11.79 10.92
N TYR A 140 -5.32 12.81 11.77
CA TYR A 140 -4.59 12.77 13.03
C TYR A 140 -5.53 12.50 14.22
N GLY A 141 -6.75 13.07 14.18
CA GLY A 141 -7.77 12.82 15.18
C GLY A 141 -8.95 13.78 15.13
N GLY A 142 -10.17 13.25 15.29
CA GLY A 142 -11.40 14.04 15.13
C GLY A 142 -11.50 14.64 13.73
N THR A 143 -11.45 15.97 13.62
CA THR A 143 -11.41 16.69 12.34
C THR A 143 -10.01 17.24 12.00
N ARG A 144 -8.97 16.84 12.74
CA ARG A 144 -7.61 17.35 12.57
C ARG A 144 -6.82 16.45 11.64
N PHE A 145 -6.09 17.08 10.74
CA PHE A 145 -5.16 16.44 9.81
C PHE A 145 -3.73 16.90 10.10
N ALA A 146 -2.76 16.10 9.70
CA ALA A 146 -1.34 16.41 9.82
C ALA A 146 -0.56 15.74 8.69
N SER A 147 0.61 16.27 8.38
CA SER A 147 1.55 15.64 7.46
C SER A 147 1.96 14.23 7.93
N LEU A 148 2.28 13.36 6.99
CA LEU A 148 2.84 12.04 7.23
C LEU A 148 4.13 12.15 8.05
N CYS A 149 5.02 13.11 7.74
CA CYS A 149 6.22 13.35 8.55
C CYS A 149 5.87 13.64 10.01
N ALA A 150 4.89 14.51 10.28
CA ALA A 150 4.48 14.84 11.65
C ALA A 150 3.87 13.63 12.38
N ILE A 151 3.06 12.81 11.69
CA ILE A 151 2.52 11.57 12.25
C ILE A 151 3.65 10.60 12.59
N LEU A 152 4.60 10.39 11.68
CA LEU A 152 5.73 9.49 11.89
C LEU A 152 6.62 9.99 13.03
N ASP A 153 6.88 11.29 13.13
CA ASP A 153 7.67 11.85 14.23
C ASP A 153 6.95 11.72 15.57
N HIS A 154 5.63 11.86 15.59
CA HIS A 154 4.85 11.58 16.79
C HIS A 154 4.98 10.10 17.21
N ILE A 155 4.83 9.18 16.25
CA ILE A 155 4.74 7.73 16.51
C ILE A 155 6.10 7.06 16.72
N LEU A 156 7.15 7.55 16.06
CA LEU A 156 8.49 6.92 16.06
C LEU A 156 9.56 7.84 16.64
N GLY A 157 9.32 9.16 16.70
CA GLY A 157 10.33 10.17 16.98
C GLY A 157 10.93 10.76 15.69
N PRO A 158 11.64 11.90 15.78
CA PRO A 158 12.29 12.55 14.64
C PRO A 158 13.19 11.59 13.89
N CYS A 159 13.14 11.61 12.56
CA CYS A 159 13.90 10.70 11.69
C CYS A 159 15.38 10.53 12.09
N GLU A 160 16.08 11.63 12.37
CA GLU A 160 17.51 11.67 12.74
C GLU A 160 17.80 10.98 14.09
N SER A 161 16.82 10.92 14.97
CA SER A 161 16.94 10.33 16.31
C SER A 161 16.29 8.95 16.42
N ARG A 162 15.79 8.39 15.31
CA ARG A 162 15.19 7.05 15.31
C ARG A 162 16.29 6.01 15.59
N PRO A 163 16.22 5.29 16.72
CA PRO A 163 17.37 4.55 17.25
C PRO A 163 17.64 3.20 16.56
N MET A 164 17.27 3.01 15.28
CA MET A 164 17.13 1.65 14.75
C MET A 164 17.81 1.43 13.40
N PRO A 165 19.02 0.82 13.40
CA PRO A 165 19.65 0.32 12.18
C PRO A 165 18.98 -0.98 11.77
N PHE A 166 17.75 -0.88 11.25
CA PHE A 166 17.07 -2.04 10.68
C PHE A 166 17.78 -2.46 9.39
N SER A 167 17.94 -3.77 9.20
CA SER A 167 18.52 -4.32 7.96
C SER A 167 17.62 -4.06 6.75
N ASN A 168 16.31 -3.93 7.00
CA ASN A 168 15.31 -3.52 6.02
C ASN A 168 14.12 -2.86 6.74
N SER A 169 13.64 -1.73 6.24
CA SER A 169 12.47 -1.04 6.77
C SER A 169 11.50 -0.65 5.66
N LEU A 170 10.25 -1.13 5.77
CA LEU A 170 9.17 -0.84 4.84
C LEU A 170 8.08 0.02 5.50
N LEU A 171 7.62 1.03 4.79
CA LEU A 171 6.43 1.81 5.14
C LEU A 171 5.35 1.63 4.08
N PHE A 172 4.15 1.24 4.48
CA PHE A 172 2.96 1.23 3.65
C PHE A 172 1.98 2.30 4.14
N VAL A 173 1.64 3.26 3.28
CA VAL A 173 0.66 4.30 3.57
C VAL A 173 -0.59 4.02 2.75
N VAL A 174 -1.58 3.41 3.37
CA VAL A 174 -2.87 3.09 2.77
C VAL A 174 -3.86 4.17 3.17
N SER A 175 -4.02 5.17 2.30
CA SER A 175 -4.97 6.24 2.50
C SER A 175 -5.90 6.43 1.31
N CYS A 176 -7.12 6.87 1.61
CA CYS A 176 -8.06 7.39 0.63
C CYS A 176 -8.18 8.91 0.82
N GLY A 177 -8.55 9.63 -0.23
CA GLY A 177 -8.59 11.10 -0.23
C GLY A 177 -7.44 11.77 -0.99
N GLY A 178 -6.70 11.04 -1.82
CA GLY A 178 -5.76 11.66 -2.78
C GLY A 178 -4.43 12.15 -2.17
N LEU A 179 -3.92 11.52 -1.11
CA LEU A 179 -2.58 11.78 -0.55
C LEU A 179 -1.52 12.02 -1.63
N MET A 180 -1.40 11.11 -2.59
CA MET A 180 -0.37 11.21 -3.65
C MET A 180 -0.61 12.34 -4.65
N GLN A 181 -1.82 12.88 -4.74
CA GLN A 181 -2.13 14.01 -5.61
C GLN A 181 -1.67 15.33 -4.97
N TYR A 182 -1.84 15.48 -3.67
CA TYR A 182 -1.67 16.76 -2.98
C TYR A 182 -0.42 16.83 -2.09
N ALA A 183 0.02 15.70 -1.53
CA ALA A 183 1.12 15.64 -0.55
C ALA A 183 2.19 14.60 -0.93
N MET A 184 2.44 14.39 -2.23
CA MET A 184 3.52 13.49 -2.69
C MET A 184 4.90 13.86 -2.12
N GLN A 185 5.19 15.15 -2.01
CA GLN A 185 6.48 15.63 -1.48
C GLN A 185 6.68 15.21 -0.01
N ASP A 186 5.61 15.20 0.78
CA ASP A 186 5.63 14.76 2.18
C ASP A 186 5.88 13.25 2.28
N VAL A 187 5.27 12.45 1.39
CA VAL A 187 5.57 11.01 1.26
C VAL A 187 7.03 10.77 0.85
N GLN A 188 7.54 11.56 -0.09
CA GLN A 188 8.93 11.47 -0.53
C GLN A 188 9.89 11.86 0.61
N ALA A 189 9.59 12.92 1.37
CA ALA A 189 10.38 13.30 2.54
C ALA A 189 10.40 12.19 3.60
N ALA A 190 9.22 11.65 3.95
CA ALA A 190 9.10 10.53 4.87
C ALA A 190 9.85 9.27 4.41
N SER A 191 9.94 9.04 3.09
CA SER A 191 10.62 7.87 2.52
C SER A 191 12.11 7.82 2.82
N SER A 192 12.75 8.96 3.10
CA SER A 192 14.17 9.01 3.47
C SER A 192 14.51 8.24 4.76
N CYS A 193 13.51 7.99 5.61
CA CYS A 193 13.64 7.27 6.88
C CYS A 193 13.42 5.76 6.76
N PHE A 194 13.11 5.25 5.57
CA PHE A 194 12.79 3.86 5.31
C PHE A 194 13.62 3.32 4.15
N THR A 195 13.90 2.01 4.14
CA THR A 195 14.47 1.37 2.96
C THR A 195 13.54 1.49 1.77
N SER A 196 12.23 1.32 2.00
CA SER A 196 11.22 1.58 0.97
C SER A 196 9.89 2.06 1.55
N THR A 197 9.23 2.97 0.83
CA THR A 197 7.90 3.48 1.14
C THR A 197 6.96 3.23 -0.03
N PHE A 198 5.76 2.77 0.28
CA PHE A 198 4.68 2.50 -0.63
C PHE A 198 3.49 3.38 -0.30
N ALA A 199 2.91 3.99 -1.33
CA ALA A 199 1.68 4.76 -1.20
C ALA A 199 0.78 4.54 -2.40
N PHE A 200 -0.53 4.69 -2.20
CA PHE A 200 -1.55 4.38 -3.20
C PHE A 200 -2.21 5.67 -3.65
N GLY A 201 -2.30 5.88 -4.97
CA GLY A 201 -2.69 7.19 -5.51
C GLY A 201 -4.14 7.34 -5.90
N ALA A 202 -5.00 6.34 -5.67
CA ALA A 202 -6.42 6.50 -5.98
C ALA A 202 -7.11 7.41 -4.98
N ALA A 203 -8.07 8.22 -5.44
CA ALA A 203 -8.90 9.03 -4.56
C ALA A 203 -9.71 8.17 -3.57
N SER A 204 -10.04 6.93 -3.96
CA SER A 204 -10.61 5.92 -3.08
C SER A 204 -9.80 4.64 -3.21
N VAL A 205 -9.19 4.20 -2.13
CA VAL A 205 -8.41 2.97 -2.03
C VAL A 205 -9.20 2.01 -1.15
N ASP A 206 -9.47 0.79 -1.63
CA ASP A 206 -9.96 -0.29 -0.78
C ASP A 206 -8.77 -0.89 0.00
N PRO A 207 -8.70 -0.67 1.33
CA PRO A 207 -7.58 -1.16 2.13
C PRO A 207 -7.48 -2.69 2.13
N LEU A 208 -8.61 -3.41 1.99
CA LEU A 208 -8.61 -4.88 1.98
C LEU A 208 -7.98 -5.40 0.70
N THR A 209 -8.41 -4.88 -0.46
CA THR A 209 -7.84 -5.27 -1.76
C THR A 209 -6.35 -4.98 -1.83
N VAL A 210 -5.94 -3.77 -1.46
CA VAL A 210 -4.52 -3.38 -1.49
C VAL A 210 -3.70 -4.23 -0.52
N THR A 211 -4.19 -4.46 0.69
CA THR A 211 -3.43 -5.22 1.68
C THR A 211 -3.30 -6.68 1.30
N SER A 212 -4.39 -7.33 0.87
CA SER A 212 -4.40 -8.75 0.52
C SER A 212 -3.68 -9.09 -0.80
N HIS A 213 -3.79 -8.22 -1.82
CA HIS A 213 -3.21 -8.50 -3.12
C HIS A 213 -1.82 -7.87 -3.31
N PHE A 214 -1.62 -6.64 -2.84
CA PHE A 214 -0.34 -5.94 -3.03
C PHE A 214 0.60 -6.13 -1.83
N ILE A 215 0.22 -5.62 -0.66
CA ILE A 215 1.13 -5.53 0.50
C ILE A 215 1.55 -6.93 0.96
N GLN A 216 0.61 -7.86 1.10
CA GLN A 216 0.91 -9.25 1.45
C GLN A 216 1.87 -9.88 0.44
N THR A 217 1.67 -9.67 -0.86
CA THR A 217 2.56 -10.20 -1.90
C THR A 217 3.96 -9.60 -1.79
N VAL A 218 4.09 -8.28 -1.61
CA VAL A 218 5.40 -7.63 -1.41
C VAL A 218 6.09 -8.21 -0.17
N VAL A 219 5.39 -8.30 0.96
CA VAL A 219 5.95 -8.83 2.20
C VAL A 219 6.36 -10.31 2.03
N ASP A 220 5.52 -11.12 1.38
CA ASP A 220 5.78 -12.54 1.21
C ASP A 220 7.02 -12.80 0.35
N PHE A 221 7.14 -12.12 -0.80
CA PHE A 221 8.26 -12.34 -1.71
C PHE A 221 9.52 -11.56 -1.33
N HIS A 222 9.41 -10.29 -0.92
CA HIS A 222 10.57 -9.46 -0.60
C HIS A 222 11.13 -9.76 0.80
N ILE A 223 10.26 -9.77 1.82
CA ILE A 223 10.69 -9.94 3.21
C ILE A 223 10.92 -11.42 3.50
N PHE A 224 9.93 -12.29 3.27
CA PHE A 224 10.09 -13.72 3.61
C PHE A 224 10.81 -14.52 2.53
N GLY A 225 10.59 -14.18 1.25
CA GLY A 225 11.21 -14.85 0.11
C GLY A 225 12.60 -14.33 -0.26
N CYS A 226 13.06 -13.23 0.37
CA CYS A 226 14.32 -12.56 0.05
C CYS A 226 14.49 -12.18 -1.44
N GLU A 227 13.39 -12.06 -2.19
CA GLU A 227 13.46 -11.56 -3.56
C GLU A 227 13.84 -10.07 -3.57
N SER A 228 14.36 -9.58 -4.70
CA SER A 228 14.56 -8.15 -4.88
C SER A 228 13.22 -7.40 -4.74
N LEU A 229 13.28 -6.16 -4.24
CA LEU A 229 12.08 -5.33 -4.10
C LEU A 229 11.33 -5.21 -5.42
N GLU A 230 12.07 -4.98 -6.52
CA GLU A 230 11.52 -4.87 -7.86
C GLU A 230 10.75 -6.13 -8.29
N ALA A 231 11.33 -7.33 -8.08
CA ALA A 231 10.66 -8.58 -8.43
C ALA A 231 9.38 -8.79 -7.61
N ALA A 232 9.43 -8.56 -6.30
CA ALA A 232 8.27 -8.69 -5.42
C ALA A 232 7.16 -7.70 -5.78
N VAL A 233 7.53 -6.47 -6.14
CA VAL A 233 6.61 -5.41 -6.57
C VAL A 233 5.94 -5.76 -7.91
N LEU A 234 6.70 -6.29 -8.88
CA LEU A 234 6.14 -6.74 -10.16
C LEU A 234 5.14 -7.88 -9.97
N ARG A 235 5.43 -8.83 -9.06
CA ARG A 235 4.48 -9.91 -8.69
C ARG A 235 3.23 -9.38 -7.98
N ALA A 236 3.40 -8.36 -7.16
CA ALA A 236 2.32 -7.75 -6.38
C ALA A 236 1.39 -6.89 -7.23
N PHE A 237 1.89 -6.33 -8.33
CA PHE A 237 1.14 -5.44 -9.23
C PHE A 237 0.23 -6.22 -10.20
N LYS A 238 -0.69 -7.01 -9.63
CA LYS A 238 -1.68 -7.83 -10.32
C LYS A 238 -2.86 -7.00 -10.84
N PRO A 239 -3.67 -7.50 -11.80
CA PRO A 239 -4.81 -6.79 -12.35
C PRO A 239 -5.80 -6.26 -11.30
N GLU A 240 -5.99 -6.99 -10.18
CA GLU A 240 -6.85 -6.56 -9.08
C GLU A 240 -6.36 -5.21 -8.56
N VAL A 241 -5.09 -5.09 -8.18
CA VAL A 241 -4.52 -3.83 -7.66
C VAL A 241 -4.40 -2.77 -8.76
N ALA A 242 -3.84 -3.16 -9.91
CA ALA A 242 -3.51 -2.26 -11.01
C ALA A 242 -4.76 -1.64 -11.67
N SER A 243 -5.92 -2.28 -11.56
CA SER A 243 -7.19 -1.75 -12.05
C SER A 243 -7.85 -0.74 -11.10
N HIS A 244 -7.42 -0.72 -9.83
CA HIS A 244 -8.02 0.11 -8.78
C HIS A 244 -7.18 1.31 -8.41
N THR A 245 -5.85 1.18 -8.37
CA THR A 245 -5.00 2.25 -7.86
C THR A 245 -3.60 2.24 -8.47
N PRO A 246 -3.04 3.42 -8.83
CA PRO A 246 -1.62 3.53 -9.08
C PRO A 246 -0.85 3.32 -7.78
N VAL A 247 0.27 2.59 -7.84
CA VAL A 247 1.15 2.36 -6.68
C VAL A 247 2.42 3.17 -6.86
N TYR A 248 2.75 3.98 -5.85
CA TYR A 248 3.99 4.74 -5.78
C TYR A 248 4.96 4.00 -4.89
N VAL A 249 6.18 3.82 -5.38
CA VAL A 249 7.28 3.15 -4.69
C VAL A 249 8.43 4.12 -4.59
N PHE A 250 8.89 4.38 -3.37
CA PHE A 250 10.08 5.16 -3.07
C PHE A 250 11.08 4.23 -2.41
N SER A 251 12.29 4.10 -2.97
CA SER A 251 13.32 3.19 -2.46
C SER A 251 14.71 3.77 -2.72
N GLY A 252 15.36 4.30 -1.69
CA GLY A 252 16.62 5.02 -1.87
C GLY A 252 16.46 6.22 -2.83
N GLN A 253 17.21 6.23 -3.92
CA GLN A 253 17.10 7.26 -4.97
C GLN A 253 16.07 6.92 -6.05
N PHE A 254 15.44 5.74 -5.97
CA PHE A 254 14.49 5.26 -6.96
C PHE A 254 13.06 5.66 -6.55
N THR A 255 12.39 6.39 -7.42
CA THR A 255 10.95 6.65 -7.32
C THR A 255 10.27 6.09 -8.55
N ALA A 256 9.33 5.17 -8.34
CA ALA A 256 8.51 4.60 -9.41
C ALA A 256 7.03 4.84 -9.16
N ARG A 257 6.31 5.06 -10.25
CA ARG A 257 4.85 5.05 -10.28
C ARG A 257 4.40 3.89 -11.15
N LEU A 258 3.86 2.86 -10.51
CA LEU A 258 3.30 1.68 -11.16
C LEU A 258 1.84 1.97 -11.49
N VAL A 259 1.55 1.96 -12.77
CA VAL A 259 0.19 2.14 -13.28
C VAL A 259 -0.06 1.06 -14.30
N ASN A 260 -1.31 0.61 -14.41
CA ASN A 260 -1.69 -0.18 -15.56
C ASN A 260 -1.47 0.68 -16.81
N ALA A 261 -0.66 0.21 -17.76
CA ALA A 261 -0.52 0.89 -19.04
C ALA A 261 -1.91 0.96 -19.66
N THR A 262 -2.48 2.16 -19.78
CA THR A 262 -3.87 2.30 -20.19
C THR A 262 -4.05 1.87 -21.65
N LEU A 263 -4.33 0.60 -21.87
CA LEU A 263 -5.10 0.13 -23.00
C LEU A 263 -6.57 0.18 -22.53
N ARG A 264 -7.14 1.40 -22.54
CA ARG A 264 -8.42 1.77 -21.88
C ARG A 264 -9.55 0.74 -22.02
N ARG A 265 -10.41 0.63 -20.98
CA ARG A 265 -11.88 0.39 -21.07
C ARG A 265 -12.67 0.37 -19.72
N ARG A 266 -12.16 0.92 -18.60
CA ARG A 266 -12.90 0.99 -17.31
C ARG A 266 -12.72 2.34 -16.59
N PRO A 267 -13.68 2.79 -15.75
CA PRO A 267 -13.80 4.18 -15.29
C PRO A 267 -12.80 4.65 -14.22
N ASN A 268 -11.93 3.78 -13.68
CA ASN A 268 -11.13 4.09 -12.48
C ASN A 268 -9.62 4.18 -12.73
N GLY A 269 -9.15 4.16 -13.98
CA GLY A 269 -7.77 4.47 -14.31
C GLY A 269 -7.61 5.96 -14.62
N GLU A 270 -6.62 6.63 -14.04
CA GLU A 270 -6.26 7.97 -14.50
C GLU A 270 -5.78 7.91 -15.95
N ASP A 271 -6.23 8.87 -16.75
CA ASP A 271 -5.75 9.04 -18.11
C ASP A 271 -4.24 9.27 -18.11
N ILE A 272 -3.52 8.60 -19.01
CA ILE A 272 -2.19 9.08 -19.39
C ILE A 272 -2.39 10.49 -19.90
N ARG A 273 -1.76 11.47 -19.25
CA ARG A 273 -1.81 12.87 -19.64
C ARG A 273 -0.43 13.35 -20.07
N CYS A 274 -0.42 14.19 -21.09
CA CYS A 274 0.75 14.91 -21.53
C CYS A 274 0.33 16.33 -21.88
N CYS A 275 0.89 17.33 -21.19
CA CYS A 275 0.39 18.72 -21.24
C CYS A 275 -1.11 18.78 -20.89
N ASP A 276 -1.49 18.14 -19.78
CA ASP A 276 -2.85 18.09 -19.20
C ASP A 276 -3.98 17.48 -20.05
N GLN A 277 -3.66 16.97 -21.23
CA GLN A 277 -4.61 16.31 -22.13
C GLN A 277 -4.26 14.84 -22.37
N ILE A 278 -5.26 14.08 -22.82
CA ILE A 278 -5.11 12.68 -23.25
C ILE A 278 -4.33 12.66 -24.59
N PRO A 279 -3.13 12.04 -24.64
CA PRO A 279 -2.37 11.94 -25.87
C PRO A 279 -3.04 10.96 -26.85
N LYS A 280 -2.89 11.24 -28.14
CA LYS A 280 -3.46 10.41 -29.22
C LYS A 280 -2.72 9.09 -29.33
N TYR A 281 -3.43 7.97 -29.33
CA TYR A 281 -2.85 6.68 -29.67
C TYR A 281 -2.28 6.67 -31.09
N LEU A 282 -1.04 6.23 -31.24
CA LEU A 282 -0.42 6.00 -32.55
C LEU A 282 -0.45 4.53 -32.90
N GLU A 283 0.27 3.70 -32.14
CA GLU A 283 0.46 2.29 -32.44
C GLU A 283 0.91 1.51 -31.21
N THR A 284 0.81 0.18 -31.29
CA THR A 284 1.41 -0.73 -30.32
C THR A 284 2.51 -1.50 -31.02
N GLN A 285 3.75 -1.30 -30.60
CA GLN A 285 4.92 -2.04 -31.09
C GLN A 285 5.16 -3.27 -30.21
N HIS A 286 5.32 -4.42 -30.84
CA HIS A 286 5.79 -5.63 -30.17
C HIS A 286 7.32 -5.65 -30.26
N ARG A 287 8.02 -5.51 -29.13
CA ARG A 287 9.49 -5.58 -29.06
C ARG A 287 9.88 -6.59 -27.99
N GLY A 288 10.43 -7.74 -28.40
CA GLY A 288 10.83 -8.81 -27.48
C GLY A 288 9.65 -9.35 -26.66
N HIS A 289 9.82 -9.48 -25.34
CA HIS A 289 8.82 -10.00 -24.40
C HIS A 289 7.77 -8.96 -23.93
N GLY A 290 7.71 -7.78 -24.54
CA GLY A 290 6.84 -6.68 -24.09
C GLY A 290 6.03 -6.02 -25.22
N LYS A 291 4.92 -5.41 -24.84
CA LYS A 291 4.11 -4.53 -25.70
C LYS A 291 4.50 -3.08 -25.38
N VAL A 292 4.87 -2.28 -26.37
CA VAL A 292 5.13 -0.84 -26.20
C VAL A 292 4.05 -0.05 -26.92
N VAL A 293 3.24 0.68 -26.18
CA VAL A 293 2.22 1.59 -26.71
C VAL A 293 2.87 2.93 -27.00
N LEU A 294 2.78 3.40 -28.23
CA LEU A 294 3.22 4.71 -28.67
C LEU A 294 2.03 5.68 -28.66
N LEU A 295 2.14 6.75 -27.90
CA LEU A 295 1.14 7.82 -27.83
C LEU A 295 1.78 9.13 -28.32
N ARG A 296 0.96 10.08 -28.82
CA ARG A 296 1.40 11.40 -29.27
C ARG A 296 0.71 12.51 -28.52
N CYS A 297 1.48 13.37 -27.86
CA CYS A 297 0.99 14.62 -27.31
C CYS A 297 0.41 15.50 -28.42
N LEU A 298 -0.80 16.02 -28.22
CA LEU A 298 -1.50 16.87 -29.18
C LEU A 298 -1.14 18.36 -29.06
N VAL A 299 -0.46 18.78 -27.98
CA VAL A 299 -0.05 20.18 -27.76
C VAL A 299 1.09 20.49 -28.71
N SER A 300 0.94 21.56 -29.49
CA SER A 300 1.94 22.04 -30.43
C SER A 300 3.21 22.55 -29.74
N ALA A 301 3.05 23.23 -28.60
CA ALA A 301 4.13 23.76 -27.77
C ALA A 301 4.76 22.74 -26.80
N HIS A 302 4.58 21.43 -27.02
CA HIS A 302 5.14 20.41 -26.14
C HIS A 302 6.69 20.47 -26.18
N PRO A 303 7.38 20.51 -25.01
CA PRO A 303 8.83 20.55 -24.98
C PRO A 303 9.41 19.20 -25.42
N GLY A 304 10.06 19.17 -26.57
CA GLY A 304 10.78 18.00 -27.08
C GLY A 304 9.91 17.02 -27.90
N PRO A 305 10.33 15.74 -28.00
CA PRO A 305 9.64 14.74 -28.81
C PRO A 305 8.21 14.50 -28.32
N ARG A 306 7.23 14.75 -29.20
CA ARG A 306 5.80 14.59 -28.89
C ARG A 306 5.34 13.14 -28.76
N ASN A 307 6.20 12.17 -29.00
CA ASN A 307 5.86 10.75 -28.96
C ASN A 307 6.30 10.13 -27.63
N LEU A 308 5.34 9.65 -26.87
CA LEU A 308 5.49 8.97 -25.58
C LEU A 308 5.50 7.46 -25.83
N ARG A 309 6.46 6.75 -25.26
CA ARG A 309 6.54 5.29 -25.32
C ARG A 309 6.18 4.72 -23.96
N ILE A 310 5.25 3.78 -23.94
CA ILE A 310 4.71 3.20 -22.71
C ILE A 310 4.82 1.70 -22.82
N GLN A 311 5.65 1.12 -21.97
CA GLN A 311 5.78 -0.33 -21.90
C GLN A 311 4.58 -0.90 -21.14
N ALA A 312 3.72 -1.61 -21.84
CA ALA A 312 2.68 -2.42 -21.24
C ALA A 312 3.33 -3.65 -20.59
N LEU A 313 3.01 -3.86 -19.32
CA LEU A 313 3.40 -5.04 -18.58
C LEU A 313 2.82 -6.28 -19.28
N PRO A 314 3.55 -7.41 -19.28
CA PRO A 314 3.07 -8.64 -19.89
C PRO A 314 1.70 -8.99 -19.29
N SER A 315 0.72 -9.18 -20.17
CA SER A 315 -0.53 -9.85 -19.81
C SER A 315 -0.17 -11.30 -19.56
N GLU A 316 -0.33 -11.82 -18.34
CA GLU A 316 -0.18 -13.26 -18.14
C GLU A 316 -1.15 -14.00 -19.09
N PRO A 317 -0.66 -14.93 -19.92
CA PRO A 317 -1.54 -15.77 -20.71
C PRO A 317 -2.17 -16.81 -19.79
N GLY A 318 -3.45 -16.64 -19.45
CA GLY A 318 -4.29 -17.72 -18.92
C GLY A 318 -4.81 -17.57 -17.49
N VAL A 319 -5.49 -16.46 -17.19
CA VAL A 319 -6.51 -16.41 -16.11
C VAL A 319 -7.82 -15.89 -16.70
#